data_AF-A0AAD1NZE3-F1
#
_entry.id   AF-A0AAD1NZE3-F1
#
_cell.length_a   1.000
_cell.length_b   1.000
_cell.length_c   1.000
_cell.angle_alpha   90.00
_cell.angle_beta   90.00
_cell.angle_gamma   90.00
#
_symmetry.space_group_name_H-M   'P 1'
#
loop_
_entity.id
_entity.type
_entity.pdbx_description
1 polymer ?
#
loop_
_entity_poly.entity_id
_entity_poly.type
_entity_poly.pdbx_seq_one_letter_code
_entity_poly.pdbx_strand_id
1 'polypeptide(L)'
;MVSLPLSGVVAFAGSRHGSPWPVAPVVGLVLASGGVVRVGDQRGVDAAVLRACPGALVVRASQFPGPPRAQLAQRTRAVVLGHRALGLPKASCLLVFPPEGGAPALGPGSSLALRLALEARLPAWVAGEPRPQGPGWVPLALAGVPGWALPPVQGGLF
;
A
#
# COMPACT_ATOMS: atom_id res chain seq x y z
N MET A 1 16.47 -3.54 14.17
CA MET A 1 15.54 -2.43 13.89
C MET A 1 14.76 -2.79 12.64
N VAL A 2 13.42 -2.81 12.69
CA VAL A 2 12.59 -3.13 11.52
C VAL A 2 12.58 -1.91 10.61
N SER A 3 12.99 -2.06 9.36
CA SER A 3 12.99 -0.98 8.37
C SER A 3 12.24 -1.42 7.12
N LEU A 4 11.38 -0.54 6.62
CA LEU A 4 10.70 -0.70 5.34
C LEU A 4 11.48 0.04 4.26
N PRO A 5 11.53 -0.47 3.02
CA PRO A 5 12.27 0.16 1.92
C PRO A 5 11.50 1.38 1.35
N LEU A 6 11.37 2.43 2.15
CA LEU A 6 10.59 3.64 1.82
C LEU A 6 11.23 4.52 0.75
N SER A 7 12.51 4.34 0.43
CA SER A 7 13.23 5.09 -0.62
C SER A 7 12.95 4.60 -2.04
N GLY A 8 12.20 3.51 -2.21
CA GLY A 8 11.80 2.98 -3.52
C GLY A 8 10.42 3.49 -3.99
N VAL A 9 9.77 2.73 -4.86
CA VAL A 9 8.36 2.97 -5.23
C VAL A 9 7.44 2.37 -4.17
N VAL A 10 6.80 3.20 -3.36
CA VAL A 10 5.93 2.79 -2.27
C VAL A 10 4.49 2.78 -2.72
N ALA A 11 3.85 1.61 -2.69
CA ALA A 11 2.44 1.45 -3.03
C ALA A 11 1.56 1.81 -1.84
N PHE A 12 0.49 2.56 -2.07
CA PHE A 12 -0.56 2.82 -1.10
C PHE A 12 -1.86 2.12 -1.50
N ALA A 13 -2.54 1.56 -0.52
CA ALA A 13 -3.88 1.01 -0.67
C ALA A 13 -4.72 1.31 0.58
N GLY A 14 -6.04 1.32 0.42
CA GLY A 14 -6.91 1.47 1.58
C GLY A 14 -8.39 1.60 1.24
N SER A 15 -9.17 1.97 2.25
CA SER A 15 -10.62 2.11 2.13
C SER A 15 -11.02 3.30 1.25
N ARG A 16 -12.05 3.10 0.43
CA ARG A 16 -12.69 4.18 -0.34
C ARG A 16 -13.53 5.12 0.51
N HIS A 17 -13.84 4.72 1.74
CA HIS A 17 -14.58 5.51 2.73
C HIS A 17 -13.64 6.30 3.65
N GLY A 18 -12.32 6.18 3.46
CA GLY A 18 -11.32 6.80 4.33
C GLY A 18 -10.81 5.86 5.42
N SER A 19 -9.81 6.35 6.14
CA SER A 19 -9.16 5.65 7.25
C SER A 19 -9.18 6.55 8.48
N PRO A 20 -9.35 6.00 9.69
CA PRO A 20 -9.21 6.79 10.92
C PRO A 20 -7.75 7.23 11.16
N TRP A 21 -6.80 6.63 10.43
CA TRP A 21 -5.38 6.90 10.58
C TRP A 21 -4.90 7.94 9.55
N PRO A 22 -4.06 8.91 9.95
CA PRO A 22 -3.69 10.01 9.07
C PRO A 22 -2.73 9.54 7.97
N VAL A 23 -3.15 9.71 6.71
CA VAL A 23 -2.38 9.29 5.53
C VAL A 23 -1.22 10.25 5.22
N ALA A 24 -1.45 11.55 5.36
CA ALA A 24 -0.51 12.59 4.92
C ALA A 24 0.88 12.54 5.60
N PRO A 25 1.02 12.32 6.92
CA PRO A 25 2.34 12.20 7.55
C PRO A 25 3.17 11.04 7.01
N VAL A 26 2.52 9.91 6.72
CA VAL A 26 3.19 8.72 6.17
C VAL A 26 3.62 8.95 4.72
N VAL A 27 2.79 9.65 3.92
CA VAL A 27 3.19 10.12 2.58
C VAL A 27 4.41 11.04 2.67
N GLY A 28 4.40 12.00 3.60
CA GLY A 28 5.54 12.89 3.85
C GLY A 28 6.82 12.13 4.21
N LEU A 29 6.71 11.09 5.05
CA LEU A 29 7.84 10.22 5.40
C LEU A 29 8.43 9.49 4.18
N VAL A 30 7.59 8.98 3.29
CA VAL A 30 8.05 8.34 2.04
C VAL A 30 8.85 9.33 1.21
N LEU A 31 8.32 10.54 1.00
CA LEU A 31 9.00 11.58 0.22
C LEU A 31 10.32 12.01 0.88
N ALA A 32 10.33 12.20 2.20
CA ALA A 32 11.53 12.53 2.97
C ALA A 32 12.59 11.42 2.91
N SER A 33 12.17 10.18 2.68
CA SER A 33 13.05 9.02 2.48
C SER A 33 13.58 8.91 1.04
N GLY A 34 13.24 9.85 0.15
CA GLY A 34 13.57 9.81 -1.27
C GLY A 34 12.69 8.87 -2.10
N GLY A 35 11.58 8.39 -1.54
CA GLY A 35 10.66 7.46 -2.18
C GLY A 35 9.69 8.11 -3.15
N VAL A 36 9.13 7.27 -4.02
CA VAL A 36 8.07 7.65 -4.96
C VAL A 36 6.76 7.02 -4.53
N VAL A 37 5.72 7.83 -4.40
CA VAL A 37 4.39 7.38 -3.99
C VAL A 37 3.63 6.87 -5.21
N ARG A 38 3.06 5.65 -5.11
CA ARG A 38 2.19 5.08 -6.13
C ARG A 38 0.84 4.70 -5.54
N VAL A 39 -0.23 5.05 -6.23
CA VAL A 39 -1.59 4.85 -5.74
C VAL A 39 -2.57 4.65 -6.90
N GLY A 40 -3.79 4.21 -6.59
CA GLY A 40 -4.87 4.24 -7.55
C GLY A 40 -5.52 5.61 -7.69
N ASP A 41 -6.67 5.65 -8.36
CA ASP A 41 -7.45 6.86 -8.60
C ASP A 41 -8.88 6.65 -8.08
N GLN A 42 -9.05 6.70 -6.76
CA GLN A 42 -10.35 6.52 -6.09
C GLN A 42 -10.54 7.52 -4.95
N ARG A 43 -11.76 7.51 -4.40
CA ARG A 43 -12.09 8.22 -3.16
C ARG A 43 -11.37 7.60 -1.94
N GLY A 44 -11.47 8.27 -0.80
CA GLY A 44 -10.92 7.78 0.47
C GLY A 44 -9.41 7.92 0.52
N VAL A 45 -8.71 6.80 0.79
CA VAL A 45 -7.25 6.78 0.95
C VAL A 45 -6.53 7.24 -0.31
N ASP A 46 -6.94 6.77 -1.50
CA ASP A 46 -6.32 7.17 -2.78
C ASP A 46 -6.37 8.71 -2.92
N ALA A 47 -7.53 9.34 -2.70
CA ALA A 47 -7.67 10.80 -2.72
C ALA A 47 -6.87 11.52 -1.62
N ALA A 48 -6.73 10.94 -0.42
CA ALA A 48 -5.91 11.51 0.65
C ALA A 48 -4.42 11.50 0.30
N VAL A 49 -3.95 10.43 -0.35
CA VAL A 49 -2.58 10.36 -0.90
C VAL A 49 -2.38 11.44 -1.95
N LEU A 50 -3.29 11.58 -2.91
CA LEU A 50 -3.19 12.58 -3.98
C LEU A 50 -3.21 14.02 -3.47
N ARG A 51 -3.96 14.31 -2.40
CA ARG A 51 -3.91 15.61 -1.74
C ARG A 51 -2.56 15.89 -1.08
N ALA A 52 -1.96 14.88 -0.45
CA ALA A 52 -0.65 15.02 0.21
C ALA A 52 0.52 15.00 -0.78
N CYS A 53 0.37 14.33 -1.93
CA CYS A 53 1.37 14.22 -2.98
C CYS A 53 0.70 14.28 -4.37
N PRO A 54 0.48 15.50 -4.92
CA PRO A 54 -0.09 15.65 -6.26
C PRO A 54 0.76 15.01 -7.38
N GLY A 55 2.06 14.85 -7.14
CA GLY A 55 3.00 14.18 -8.05
C GLY A 55 3.07 12.65 -7.93
N ALA A 56 2.16 12.02 -7.19
CA ALA A 56 2.13 10.56 -7.06
C ALA A 56 1.91 9.86 -8.42
N LEU A 57 2.49 8.68 -8.58
CA LEU A 57 2.24 7.81 -9.72
C LEU A 57 0.83 7.22 -9.62
N VAL A 58 -0.08 7.70 -10.47
CA VAL A 58 -1.49 7.29 -10.47
C VAL A 58 -1.72 6.16 -11.46
N VAL A 59 -2.26 5.05 -10.98
CA VAL A 59 -2.69 3.93 -11.81
C VAL A 59 -4.21 3.91 -11.91
N ARG A 60 -4.75 4.12 -13.11
CA ARG A 60 -6.19 4.23 -13.37
C ARG A 60 -6.75 2.91 -13.88
N ALA A 61 -7.97 2.57 -13.44
CA ALA A 61 -8.66 1.36 -13.91
C ALA A 61 -8.91 1.40 -15.43
N SER A 62 -9.20 2.58 -15.98
CA SER A 62 -9.46 2.78 -17.42
C SER A 62 -8.26 2.50 -18.34
N GLN A 63 -7.05 2.33 -17.78
CA GLN A 63 -5.86 1.91 -18.54
C GLN A 63 -5.88 0.42 -18.89
N PHE A 64 -6.82 -0.34 -18.33
CA PHE A 64 -6.91 -1.78 -18.44
C PHE A 64 -8.13 -2.18 -19.25
N PRO A 65 -8.05 -3.24 -20.08
CA PRO A 65 -9.18 -3.74 -20.84
C PRO A 65 -10.16 -4.53 -19.97
N GLY A 66 -11.37 -4.73 -20.50
CA GLY A 66 -12.39 -5.60 -19.91
C GLY A 66 -13.42 -4.87 -19.02
N PRO A 67 -14.29 -5.61 -18.32
CA PRO A 67 -15.37 -5.01 -17.53
C PRO A 67 -14.83 -4.29 -16.28
N PRO A 68 -15.59 -3.32 -15.69
CA PRO A 68 -15.11 -2.46 -14.61
C PRO A 68 -14.49 -3.19 -13.41
N ARG A 69 -15.05 -4.34 -13.01
CA ARG A 69 -14.51 -5.15 -11.90
C ARG A 69 -13.13 -5.73 -12.24
N ALA A 70 -12.94 -6.20 -13.48
CA ALA A 70 -11.67 -6.73 -13.94
C ALA A 70 -10.62 -5.62 -14.03
N GLN A 71 -10.99 -4.46 -14.56
CA GLN A 71 -10.14 -3.27 -14.61
C GLN A 71 -9.64 -2.87 -13.22
N LEU A 72 -10.54 -2.83 -12.21
CA LEU A 72 -10.16 -2.50 -10.84
C LEU A 72 -9.18 -3.51 -10.23
N ALA A 73 -9.37 -4.81 -10.50
CA ALA A 73 -8.45 -5.84 -10.05
C ALA A 73 -7.08 -5.74 -10.74
N GLN A 74 -7.06 -5.49 -12.05
CA GLN A 74 -5.81 -5.29 -12.81
C GLN A 74 -5.07 -4.02 -12.35
N ARG A 75 -5.79 -2.93 -12.11
CA ARG A 75 -5.23 -1.71 -11.50
C ARG A 75 -4.60 -2.01 -10.15
N THR A 76 -5.29 -2.74 -9.28
CA THR A 76 -4.76 -3.09 -7.95
C THR A 76 -3.48 -3.92 -8.07
N ARG A 77 -3.44 -4.88 -9.01
CA ARG A 77 -2.21 -5.62 -9.34
C ARG A 77 -1.09 -4.69 -9.79
N ALA A 78 -1.36 -3.76 -10.69
CA ALA A 78 -0.36 -2.82 -11.20
C ALA A 78 0.17 -1.85 -10.12
N VAL A 79 -0.68 -1.44 -9.18
CA VAL A 79 -0.26 -0.62 -8.02
C VAL A 79 0.75 -1.37 -7.14
N VAL A 80 0.59 -2.67 -6.93
CA VAL A 80 1.47 -3.45 -6.04
C VAL A 80 2.65 -4.04 -6.81
N LEU A 81 2.37 -4.82 -7.86
CA LEU A 81 3.34 -5.62 -8.59
C LEU A 81 4.00 -4.90 -9.76
N GLY A 82 3.51 -3.70 -10.11
CA GLY A 82 3.94 -3.02 -11.33
C GLY A 82 3.24 -3.55 -12.57
N HIS A 83 3.58 -2.96 -13.72
CA HIS A 83 3.01 -3.29 -15.01
C HIS A 83 3.94 -2.86 -16.14
N ARG A 84 4.46 -3.84 -16.90
CA ARG A 84 5.51 -3.62 -17.91
C ARG A 84 5.09 -2.62 -19.00
N ALA A 85 3.89 -2.78 -19.57
CA ALA A 85 3.43 -1.90 -20.66
C ALA A 85 3.15 -0.46 -20.20
N LEU A 86 3.06 -0.23 -18.88
CA LEU A 86 2.90 1.10 -18.30
C LEU A 86 4.23 1.64 -17.75
N GLY A 87 5.35 0.92 -17.94
CA GLY A 87 6.65 1.31 -17.38
C GLY A 87 6.70 1.29 -15.86
N LEU A 88 5.78 0.58 -15.19
CA LEU A 88 5.66 0.57 -13.74
C LEU A 88 6.49 -0.58 -13.14
N PRO A 89 7.54 -0.32 -12.34
CA PRO A 89 8.29 -1.37 -11.66
C PRO A 89 7.47 -1.98 -10.51
N LYS A 90 7.94 -3.09 -9.93
CA LYS A 90 7.37 -3.62 -8.68
C LYS A 90 7.52 -2.59 -7.55
N ALA A 91 6.55 -2.50 -6.65
CA ALA A 91 6.70 -1.65 -5.46
C ALA A 91 7.81 -2.20 -4.55
N SER A 92 8.52 -1.32 -3.85
CA SER A 92 9.47 -1.70 -2.80
C SER A 92 8.76 -2.18 -1.54
N CYS A 93 7.62 -1.57 -1.20
CA CYS A 93 6.72 -2.04 -0.14
C CYS A 93 5.28 -1.56 -0.37
N LEU A 94 4.35 -2.14 0.39
CA LEU A 94 2.94 -1.75 0.43
C LEU A 94 2.59 -1.12 1.78
N LEU A 95 1.94 0.04 1.77
CA LEU A 95 1.35 0.68 2.95
C LEU A 95 -0.18 0.65 2.84
N VAL A 96 -0.86 0.07 3.83
CA VAL A 96 -2.30 -0.15 3.84
C VAL A 96 -2.97 0.67 4.93
N PHE A 97 -3.98 1.45 4.54
CA PHE A 97 -4.81 2.24 5.45
C PHE A 97 -6.22 1.63 5.52
N PRO A 98 -6.53 0.87 6.57
CA PRO A 98 -7.84 0.22 6.72
C PRO A 98 -8.95 1.23 7.04
N PRO A 99 -10.23 0.85 6.86
CA PRO A 99 -11.35 1.59 7.43
C PRO A 99 -11.35 1.48 8.97
N GLU A 100 -12.38 2.06 9.60
CA GLU A 100 -12.72 1.75 10.99
C GLU A 100 -12.90 0.23 11.17
N GLY A 101 -12.43 -0.33 12.29
CA GLY A 101 -12.31 -1.78 12.51
C GLY A 101 -11.01 -2.41 11.98
N GLY A 102 -10.14 -1.65 11.33
CA GLY A 102 -8.76 -2.03 11.03
C GLY A 102 -8.59 -3.13 9.98
N ALA A 103 -7.49 -3.89 10.06
CA ALA A 103 -7.10 -4.86 9.04
C ALA A 103 -8.14 -5.97 8.75
N PRO A 104 -8.88 -6.52 9.74
CA PRO A 104 -9.94 -7.49 9.48
C PRO A 104 -11.09 -6.93 8.64
N ALA A 105 -11.29 -5.60 8.65
CA ALA A 105 -12.35 -4.91 7.92
C ALA A 105 -11.92 -4.41 6.53
N LEU A 106 -10.78 -4.87 6.01
CA LEU A 106 -10.32 -4.47 4.67
C LEU A 106 -11.34 -4.83 3.59
N GLY A 107 -11.66 -3.83 2.75
CA GLY A 107 -12.51 -4.03 1.58
C GLY A 107 -11.80 -4.82 0.47
N PRO A 108 -12.54 -5.28 -0.57
CA PRO A 108 -12.00 -6.19 -1.59
C PRO A 108 -10.70 -5.71 -2.28
N GLY A 109 -10.58 -4.40 -2.52
CA GLY A 109 -9.40 -3.83 -3.18
C GLY A 109 -8.15 -3.83 -2.30
N SER A 110 -8.26 -3.38 -1.05
CA SER A 110 -7.14 -3.38 -0.11
C SER A 110 -6.77 -4.79 0.36
N SER A 111 -7.74 -5.70 0.49
CA SER A 111 -7.48 -7.11 0.76
C SER A 111 -6.74 -7.78 -0.40
N LEU A 112 -7.12 -7.48 -1.65
CA LEU A 112 -6.38 -7.93 -2.84
C LEU A 112 -4.97 -7.36 -2.86
N ALA A 113 -4.79 -6.06 -2.59
CA ALA A 113 -3.47 -5.44 -2.55
C ALA A 113 -2.55 -6.10 -1.53
N LEU A 114 -3.05 -6.30 -0.30
CA LEU A 114 -2.29 -6.96 0.77
C LEU A 114 -1.93 -8.40 0.36
N ARG A 115 -2.90 -9.19 -0.11
CA ARG A 115 -2.64 -10.56 -0.56
C ARG A 115 -1.56 -10.63 -1.64
N LEU A 116 -1.61 -9.75 -2.64
CA LEU A 116 -0.60 -9.71 -3.71
C LEU A 116 0.79 -9.33 -3.19
N ALA A 117 0.87 -8.43 -2.20
CA ALA A 117 2.15 -8.09 -1.57
C ALA A 117 2.72 -9.30 -0.82
N LEU A 118 1.89 -10.01 -0.04
CA LEU A 118 2.29 -11.21 0.68
C LEU A 118 2.77 -12.33 -0.25
N GLU A 119 1.98 -12.64 -1.29
CA GLU A 119 2.34 -13.64 -2.31
C GLU A 119 3.66 -13.30 -3.00
N ALA A 120 3.90 -12.01 -3.24
CA ALA A 120 5.13 -11.53 -3.86
C ALA A 120 6.28 -11.27 -2.87
N ARG A 121 6.12 -11.67 -1.60
CA ARG A 121 7.07 -11.46 -0.48
C ARG A 121 7.52 -10.00 -0.36
N LEU A 122 6.64 -9.06 -0.68
CA LEU A 122 6.89 -7.64 -0.49
C LEU A 122 6.72 -7.27 0.99
N PRO A 123 7.61 -6.44 1.55
CA PRO A 123 7.35 -5.81 2.83
C PRO A 123 6.02 -5.07 2.81
N ALA A 124 5.26 -5.18 3.89
CA ALA A 124 3.97 -4.54 4.03
C ALA A 124 3.86 -3.84 5.38
N TRP A 125 3.06 -2.79 5.46
CA TRP A 125 2.68 -2.16 6.70
C TRP A 125 1.19 -1.82 6.68
N VAL A 126 0.52 -2.04 7.81
CA VAL A 126 -0.91 -1.77 7.96
C VAL A 126 -1.09 -0.83 9.14
N ALA A 127 -1.79 0.28 8.91
CA ALA A 127 -2.03 1.29 9.93
C ALA A 127 -2.97 0.79 11.03
N GLY A 128 -2.60 1.10 12.27
CA GLY A 128 -3.43 0.98 13.47
C GLY A 128 -3.70 -0.43 13.95
N GLU A 129 -4.82 -0.56 14.66
CA GLU A 129 -5.33 -1.80 15.25
C GLU A 129 -6.64 -2.25 14.57
N PRO A 130 -6.99 -3.54 14.68
CA PRO A 130 -6.20 -4.60 15.30
C PRO A 130 -5.07 -5.09 14.38
N ARG A 131 -4.05 -5.72 14.98
CA ARG A 131 -3.01 -6.47 14.27
C ARG A 131 -3.60 -7.33 13.13
N PRO A 132 -3.01 -7.28 11.91
CA PRO A 132 -3.42 -8.18 10.83
C PRO A 132 -3.21 -9.66 11.22
N GLN A 133 -4.01 -10.54 10.60
CA GLN A 133 -3.90 -11.98 10.83
C GLN A 133 -2.61 -12.57 10.23
N GLY A 134 -2.18 -13.70 10.79
CA GLY A 134 -0.98 -14.43 10.36
C GLY A 134 0.27 -14.11 11.19
N PRO A 135 1.34 -14.90 11.03
CA PRO A 135 2.60 -14.71 11.76
C PRO A 135 3.44 -13.59 11.15
N GLY A 136 4.45 -13.12 11.90
CA GLY A 136 5.50 -12.23 11.40
C GLY A 136 5.21 -10.73 11.47
N TRP A 137 3.98 -10.32 11.82
CA TRP A 137 3.65 -8.91 12.06
C TRP A 137 4.31 -8.39 13.34
N VAL A 138 5.02 -7.29 13.22
CA VAL A 138 5.71 -6.60 14.31
C VAL A 138 5.21 -5.16 14.42
N PRO A 139 5.07 -4.61 15.64
CA PRO A 139 4.62 -3.23 15.81
C PRO A 139 5.66 -2.27 15.22
N LEU A 140 5.20 -1.31 14.42
CA LEU A 140 6.02 -0.27 13.82
C LEU A 140 5.19 0.99 13.62
N ALA A 141 5.59 2.09 14.26
CA ALA A 141 5.00 3.39 13.98
C ALA A 141 5.71 4.07 12.80
N LEU A 142 4.95 4.60 11.85
CA LEU A 142 5.45 5.41 10.74
C LEU A 142 4.96 6.85 10.90
N ALA A 143 5.89 7.81 11.06
CA ALA A 143 5.56 9.22 11.25
C ALA A 143 4.53 9.47 12.38
N GLY A 144 4.66 8.73 13.49
CA GLY A 144 3.75 8.78 14.63
C GLY A 144 2.43 8.02 14.44
N VAL A 145 2.17 7.44 13.26
CA VAL A 145 1.00 6.60 13.02
C VAL A 145 1.30 5.18 13.48
N PRO A 146 0.56 4.63 14.46
CA PRO A 146 0.76 3.26 14.91
C PRO A 146 0.41 2.28 13.78
N GLY A 147 0.99 1.09 13.82
CA GLY A 147 0.68 0.05 12.85
C GLY A 147 1.56 -1.18 13.00
N TRP A 148 1.39 -2.09 12.06
CA TRP A 148 2.04 -3.38 12.05
C TRP A 148 2.79 -3.56 10.74
N ALA A 149 4.10 -3.81 10.83
CA ALA A 149 4.93 -4.13 9.69
C ALA A 149 5.05 -5.65 9.54
N LEU A 150 5.05 -6.13 8.31
CA LEU A 150 5.59 -7.41 7.94
C LEU A 150 6.92 -7.12 7.22
N PRO A 151 8.08 -7.36 7.86
CA PRO A 151 9.38 -7.07 7.26
C PRO A 151 9.62 -7.93 6.02
N PRO A 152 10.59 -7.56 5.16
CA PRO A 152 11.07 -8.47 4.14
C PRO A 152 11.43 -9.80 4.79
N VAL A 153 10.96 -10.91 4.20
CA VAL A 153 11.46 -12.23 4.56
C VAL A 153 12.95 -12.20 4.27
N GLN A 154 13.80 -12.18 5.31
CA GLN A 154 15.22 -12.46 5.14
C GLN A 154 15.27 -13.85 4.53
N GLY A 155 15.55 -13.95 3.24
CA GLY A 155 16.05 -15.19 2.68
C GLY A 155 17.29 -15.50 3.48
N GLY A 156 17.24 -16.59 4.26
CA GLY A 156 18.39 -17.05 5.01
C GLY A 156 19.57 -17.12 4.06
N LEU A 157 20.61 -16.34 4.34
CA LEU A 157 21.93 -16.62 3.81
C LEU A 157 22.42 -17.84 4.59
N PHE A 158 22.05 -19.03 4.10
CA PHE A 158 22.72 -20.29 4.37
C PHE A 158 22.86 -21.02 3.04
#